data_AF-A0A7J3I1G8-F1
#
_entry.id   AF-A0A7J3I1G8-F1
#
_cell.length_a   1.000
_cell.length_b   1.000
_cell.length_c   1.000
_cell.angle_alpha   90.00
_cell.angle_beta   90.00
_cell.angle_gamma   90.00
#
_symmetry.space_group_name_H-M   'P 1'
#
loop_
_entity.id
_entity.type
_entity.pdbx_description
1 polymer ?
#
loop_
_entity_poly.entity_id
_entity_poly.type
_entity_poly.pdbx_seq_one_letter_code
_entity_poly.pdbx_strand_id
1 'polypeptide(L)'
;MHQKVMRGFSSTLLALLLISSILQLFEPAQTAWTGGTIYIKADGSVEPVNAPITTRDRVTYTLTDDIITEGIVVERDNIILDGNGYKVTGQGRGYGIRLENRRNIIVRNLKIEKFATGIYLWNSSGITITGNTISNNGDGIYLWNSSGNRVFLNNFIGNVRQVYSLGSVNVWDDGFRGNYWSDYRGEDRNNDGIGDTPYTIDEKNVDRYPLIHPYGYLPVKVTSLYGTTSGEGWYEKGSTATISVSPVLIDHGNGTRRVFSGWYDEKGNFLSSEPVFSLTVDKPYSITARWDTKYRVEAYSPYGSVTGSNWYKRGSTVTISVSPTVVEGFFTRHVFEGWIAEGRLISTTPTYSFTVDKPVTLIASWKTEINLPAALSLAALLLLIILFRQRLAPRKITEMQKLRLENEQLKRELQTVLNQRAQLQQVLNKLQLENEQLKRELERSQGLYWENEQLKRELQTVLNQRAQLQQVLNKLQLENEQLKRIINPPRAQIVELYNELVERVLRERDYVDTTILDKLLMEAQHSVERGDLSYARYLLEVVKNMINDNEVLVRLRRLYQIGIKSGYTPTIL
;
A
#
# COMPACT_ATOMS: atom_id res chain seq x y z
N MET A 1 -48.46 -17.04 -23.33
CA MET A 1 -48.90 -17.61 -22.04
C MET A 1 -47.77 -18.24 -21.19
N HIS A 2 -46.48 -18.16 -21.57
CA HIS A 2 -45.39 -18.87 -20.86
C HIS A 2 -44.57 -18.08 -19.83
N GLN A 3 -44.70 -16.76 -19.70
CA GLN A 3 -43.88 -15.98 -18.74
C GLN A 3 -44.47 -15.80 -17.33
N LYS A 4 -45.71 -16.22 -17.05
CA LYS A 4 -46.34 -16.09 -15.73
C LYS A 4 -46.21 -17.31 -14.81
N VAL A 5 -45.76 -18.47 -15.30
CA VAL A 5 -45.69 -19.72 -14.50
C VAL A 5 -44.37 -19.87 -13.73
N MET A 6 -43.25 -19.33 -14.24
CA MET A 6 -41.93 -19.52 -13.59
C MET A 6 -41.69 -18.68 -12.33
N ARG A 7 -42.47 -17.64 -12.03
CA ARG A 7 -42.24 -16.78 -10.86
C ARG A 7 -42.80 -17.34 -9.53
N GLY A 8 -43.63 -18.39 -9.56
CA GLY A 8 -44.19 -19.01 -8.34
C GLY A 8 -43.32 -20.11 -7.73
N PHE A 9 -42.52 -20.79 -8.54
CA PHE A 9 -41.68 -21.92 -8.09
C PHE A 9 -40.35 -21.46 -7.48
N SER A 10 -39.84 -20.28 -7.85
CA SER A 10 -38.55 -19.80 -7.34
C SER A 10 -38.59 -19.45 -5.85
N SER A 11 -39.61 -18.73 -5.38
CA SER A 11 -39.72 -18.31 -3.97
C SER A 11 -40.10 -19.46 -3.03
N THR A 12 -40.96 -20.38 -3.48
CA THR A 12 -41.37 -21.56 -2.70
C THR A 12 -40.23 -22.58 -2.57
N LEU A 13 -39.45 -22.80 -3.64
CA LEU A 13 -38.26 -23.65 -3.58
C LEU A 13 -37.15 -23.01 -2.72
N LEU A 14 -36.95 -21.69 -2.79
CA LEU A 14 -35.99 -20.99 -1.93
C LEU A 14 -36.39 -21.03 -0.45
N ALA A 15 -37.69 -20.90 -0.15
CA ALA A 15 -38.22 -21.04 1.20
C ALA A 15 -38.08 -22.47 1.74
N LEU A 16 -38.35 -23.50 0.94
CA LEU A 16 -38.13 -24.90 1.31
C LEU A 16 -36.63 -25.22 1.52
N LEU A 17 -35.75 -24.67 0.69
CA LEU A 17 -34.30 -24.79 0.87
C LEU A 17 -33.85 -24.09 2.16
N LEU A 18 -34.32 -22.87 2.43
CA LEU A 18 -34.04 -22.15 3.69
C LEU A 18 -34.56 -22.91 4.92
N ILE A 19 -35.78 -23.47 4.87
CA ILE A 19 -36.33 -24.31 5.94
C ILE A 19 -35.49 -25.58 6.10
N SER A 20 -35.01 -26.20 5.02
CA SER A 20 -34.11 -27.37 5.11
C SER A 20 -32.75 -27.05 5.73
N SER A 21 -32.16 -25.88 5.42
CA SER A 21 -30.91 -25.42 6.04
C SER A 21 -31.07 -24.97 7.49
N ILE A 22 -32.26 -24.51 7.88
CA ILE A 22 -32.59 -24.18 9.27
C ILE A 22 -32.88 -25.46 10.08
N LEU A 23 -33.46 -26.51 9.48
CA LEU A 23 -33.61 -27.81 10.14
C LEU A 23 -32.26 -28.51 10.38
N GLN A 24 -31.26 -28.29 9.52
CA GLN A 24 -29.89 -28.79 9.76
C GLN A 24 -29.14 -28.06 10.89
N LEU A 25 -29.71 -26.98 11.44
CA LEU A 25 -29.19 -26.27 12.63
C LEU A 25 -29.84 -26.74 13.95
N PHE A 26 -30.71 -27.75 13.89
CA PHE A 26 -31.34 -28.39 15.05
C PHE A 26 -31.11 -29.91 15.04
N GLU A 27 -29.84 -30.33 15.06
CA GLU A 27 -29.54 -31.53 15.82
C GLU A 27 -29.76 -31.21 17.30
N PRO A 28 -30.64 -31.92 18.03
CA PRO A 28 -30.69 -31.78 19.47
C PRO A 28 -29.32 -32.20 20.01
N ALA A 29 -28.66 -31.30 20.75
CA ALA A 29 -27.34 -31.56 21.31
C ALA A 29 -27.35 -32.93 22.01
N GLN A 30 -26.54 -33.85 21.51
CA GLN A 30 -26.52 -35.25 21.93
C GLN A 30 -26.30 -35.28 23.45
N THR A 31 -27.36 -35.65 24.18
CA THR A 31 -27.36 -35.53 25.64
C THR A 31 -26.47 -36.63 26.21
N ALA A 32 -25.32 -36.22 26.76
CA ALA A 32 -24.33 -37.10 27.36
C ALA A 32 -25.01 -38.17 28.23
N TRP A 33 -24.58 -39.43 28.05
CA TRP A 33 -25.17 -40.55 28.77
C TRP A 33 -25.03 -40.33 30.26
N THR A 34 -26.11 -40.46 31.02
CA THR A 34 -26.12 -40.24 32.46
C THR A 34 -26.57 -41.52 33.16
N GLY A 35 -25.75 -42.00 34.11
CA GLY A 35 -26.06 -43.22 34.86
C GLY A 35 -25.15 -43.42 36.08
N GLY A 36 -25.33 -44.55 36.76
CA GLY A 36 -24.49 -44.94 37.88
C GLY A 36 -23.10 -45.43 37.45
N THR A 37 -22.42 -46.12 38.36
CA THR A 37 -21.13 -46.79 38.09
C THR A 37 -21.22 -47.74 36.89
N ILE A 38 -20.30 -47.61 35.94
CA ILE A 38 -20.11 -48.54 34.80
C ILE A 38 -19.06 -49.58 35.18
N TYR A 39 -19.25 -50.83 34.79
CA TYR A 39 -18.32 -51.92 35.02
C TYR A 39 -17.87 -52.55 33.70
N ILE A 40 -16.56 -52.70 33.51
CA ILE A 40 -16.00 -53.65 32.55
C ILE A 40 -15.72 -54.93 33.35
N LYS A 41 -16.64 -55.90 33.24
CA LYS A 41 -16.69 -57.10 34.07
C LYS A 41 -15.55 -58.07 33.73
N ALA A 42 -15.23 -58.96 34.66
CA ALA A 42 -14.16 -59.94 34.49
C ALA A 42 -14.35 -60.86 33.25
N ASP A 43 -15.60 -61.19 32.90
CA ASP A 43 -15.96 -61.96 31.70
C ASP A 43 -15.83 -61.18 30.37
N GLY A 44 -15.61 -59.86 30.46
CA GLY A 44 -15.48 -58.93 29.37
C GLY A 44 -16.78 -58.27 28.91
N SER A 45 -17.90 -58.47 29.61
CA SER A 45 -19.13 -57.71 29.41
C SER A 45 -19.01 -56.27 29.96
N VAL A 46 -19.94 -55.39 29.53
CA VAL A 46 -20.09 -54.03 30.04
C VAL A 46 -21.44 -53.92 30.73
N GLU A 47 -21.44 -53.46 31.98
CA GLU A 47 -22.66 -53.23 32.76
C GLU A 47 -22.75 -51.74 33.18
N PRO A 48 -23.92 -51.08 33.06
CA PRO A 48 -25.12 -51.57 32.41
C PRO A 48 -24.92 -51.70 30.89
N VAL A 49 -25.69 -52.60 30.26
CA VAL A 49 -25.53 -52.96 28.83
C VAL A 49 -25.75 -51.78 27.87
N ASN A 50 -26.41 -50.71 28.33
CA ASN A 50 -26.63 -49.47 27.57
C ASN A 50 -25.59 -48.37 27.84
N ALA A 51 -24.51 -48.64 28.60
CA ALA A 51 -23.39 -47.71 28.73
C ALA A 51 -22.71 -47.52 27.35
N PRO A 52 -22.28 -46.30 26.98
CA PRO A 52 -21.72 -46.01 25.65
C PRO A 52 -20.23 -46.41 25.58
N ILE A 53 -19.96 -47.68 25.87
CA ILE A 53 -18.66 -48.32 25.73
C ILE A 53 -18.87 -49.57 24.87
N THR A 54 -18.17 -49.64 23.74
CA THR A 54 -18.26 -50.77 22.82
C THR A 54 -16.96 -51.58 22.80
N THR A 55 -17.06 -52.88 22.56
CA THR A 55 -15.90 -53.75 22.32
C THR A 55 -16.25 -54.76 21.22
N ARG A 56 -15.26 -55.14 20.40
CA ARG A 56 -15.42 -56.16 19.33
C ARG A 56 -14.57 -57.41 19.58
N ASP A 57 -13.51 -57.26 20.36
CA ASP A 57 -12.45 -58.24 20.62
C ASP A 57 -12.37 -58.67 22.10
N ARG A 58 -13.09 -57.99 23.01
CA ARG A 58 -12.98 -58.09 24.49
C ARG A 58 -11.56 -57.78 25.01
N VAL A 59 -10.82 -56.98 24.24
CA VAL A 59 -9.50 -56.43 24.57
C VAL A 59 -9.56 -54.91 24.51
N THR A 60 -10.13 -54.34 23.45
CA THR A 60 -10.31 -52.90 23.26
C THR A 60 -11.74 -52.50 23.62
N TYR A 61 -11.88 -51.61 24.59
CA TYR A 61 -13.13 -51.03 25.07
C TYR A 61 -13.10 -49.54 24.74
N THR A 62 -13.97 -49.10 23.83
CA THR A 62 -13.94 -47.75 23.25
C THR A 62 -15.22 -47.00 23.59
N LEU A 63 -15.09 -45.83 24.20
CA LEU A 63 -16.21 -44.92 24.44
C LEU A 63 -16.78 -44.41 23.10
N THR A 64 -18.11 -44.30 23.05
CA THR A 64 -18.84 -43.82 21.85
C THR A 64 -19.62 -42.53 22.10
N ASP A 65 -19.63 -42.00 23.32
CA ASP A 65 -20.28 -40.75 23.69
C ASP A 65 -19.65 -40.17 24.98
N ASP A 66 -19.92 -38.89 25.28
CA ASP A 66 -19.59 -38.28 26.58
C ASP A 66 -20.45 -38.93 27.69
N ILE A 67 -19.87 -39.21 28.85
CA ILE A 67 -20.58 -39.83 30.00
C ILE A 67 -20.54 -38.98 31.27
N ILE A 68 -21.68 -38.97 31.97
CA ILE A 68 -21.85 -38.46 33.34
C ILE A 68 -22.12 -39.68 34.24
N THR A 69 -21.19 -40.00 35.14
CA THR A 69 -21.19 -41.26 35.89
C THR A 69 -20.60 -41.12 37.29
N GLU A 70 -20.86 -42.10 38.16
CA GLU A 70 -20.15 -42.30 39.42
C GLU A 70 -18.71 -42.83 39.24
N GLY A 71 -18.42 -43.43 38.08
CA GLY A 71 -17.11 -43.97 37.73
C GLY A 71 -17.15 -45.17 36.80
N ILE A 72 -15.98 -45.53 36.22
CA ILE A 72 -15.76 -46.79 35.50
C ILE A 72 -14.90 -47.72 36.36
N VAL A 73 -15.43 -48.88 36.74
CA VAL A 73 -14.71 -49.95 37.44
C VAL A 73 -14.24 -50.99 36.43
N VAL A 74 -12.96 -51.33 36.45
CA VAL A 74 -12.40 -52.39 35.58
C VAL A 74 -12.06 -53.61 36.40
N GLU A 75 -12.76 -54.72 36.14
CA GLU A 75 -12.58 -56.01 36.81
C GLU A 75 -11.69 -56.97 36.00
N ARG A 76 -11.14 -56.54 34.87
CA ARG A 76 -10.44 -57.36 33.86
C ARG A 76 -9.03 -56.88 33.57
N ASP A 77 -8.10 -57.81 33.37
CA ASP A 77 -6.69 -57.55 33.02
C ASP A 77 -6.45 -57.67 31.51
N ASN A 78 -5.34 -57.11 31.02
CA ASN A 78 -4.92 -57.20 29.61
C ASN A 78 -5.92 -56.54 28.62
N ILE A 79 -6.43 -55.35 28.97
CA ILE A 79 -7.37 -54.58 28.14
C ILE A 79 -6.85 -53.17 27.81
N ILE A 80 -7.44 -52.55 26.81
CA ILE A 80 -7.31 -51.14 26.46
C ILE A 80 -8.66 -50.48 26.72
N LEU A 81 -8.69 -49.50 27.62
CA LEU A 81 -9.78 -48.54 27.75
C LEU A 81 -9.42 -47.28 26.95
N ASP A 82 -10.13 -47.06 25.85
CA ASP A 82 -9.92 -45.96 24.92
C ASP A 82 -11.10 -44.98 24.98
N GLY A 83 -10.84 -43.76 25.45
CA GLY A 83 -11.84 -42.70 25.52
C GLY A 83 -12.25 -42.15 24.16
N ASN A 84 -11.48 -42.39 23.08
CA ASN A 84 -11.72 -41.81 21.75
C ASN A 84 -11.93 -40.27 21.74
N GLY A 85 -11.39 -39.56 22.75
CA GLY A 85 -11.56 -38.12 22.95
C GLY A 85 -12.80 -37.68 23.74
N TYR A 86 -13.67 -38.62 24.15
CA TYR A 86 -14.87 -38.37 24.95
C TYR A 86 -14.56 -38.14 26.44
N LYS A 87 -15.54 -37.52 27.12
CA LYS A 87 -15.49 -37.17 28.53
C LYS A 87 -16.02 -38.27 29.43
N VAL A 88 -15.41 -38.35 30.62
CA VAL A 88 -15.93 -39.03 31.79
C VAL A 88 -16.07 -37.97 32.87
N THR A 89 -17.30 -37.59 33.20
CA THR A 89 -17.61 -36.48 34.12
C THR A 89 -18.30 -36.98 35.38
N GLY A 90 -17.74 -36.64 36.53
CA GLY A 90 -18.28 -37.00 37.86
C GLY A 90 -19.10 -35.89 38.51
N GLN A 91 -19.50 -36.15 39.76
CA GLN A 91 -20.31 -35.25 40.61
C GLN A 91 -19.55 -34.74 41.86
N GLY A 92 -18.22 -34.63 41.77
CA GLY A 92 -17.32 -34.23 42.86
C GLY A 92 -17.06 -35.33 43.91
N ARG A 93 -17.37 -36.59 43.58
CA ARG A 93 -17.26 -37.76 44.46
C ARG A 93 -16.73 -38.97 43.68
N GLY A 94 -16.39 -40.05 44.38
CA GLY A 94 -16.01 -41.32 43.75
C GLY A 94 -14.72 -41.27 42.94
N TYR A 95 -14.54 -42.26 42.08
CA TYR A 95 -13.34 -42.47 41.28
C TYR A 95 -13.72 -42.51 39.80
N GLY A 96 -13.12 -41.66 38.97
CA GLY A 96 -13.44 -41.60 37.53
C GLY A 96 -13.14 -42.93 36.83
N ILE A 97 -11.94 -43.46 37.04
CA ILE A 97 -11.52 -44.82 36.64
C ILE A 97 -10.96 -45.55 37.86
N ARG A 98 -11.47 -46.74 38.18
CA ARG A 98 -11.07 -47.54 39.35
C ARG A 98 -10.40 -48.86 38.92
N LEU A 99 -9.12 -49.01 39.27
CA LEU A 99 -8.27 -50.17 38.95
C LEU A 99 -7.73 -50.80 40.24
N GLU A 100 -8.35 -51.89 40.70
CA GLU A 100 -7.96 -52.58 41.93
C GLU A 100 -7.46 -53.99 41.69
N ASN A 101 -6.25 -54.29 42.19
CA ASN A 101 -5.53 -55.54 41.98
C ASN A 101 -5.36 -55.90 40.49
N ARG A 102 -5.29 -54.90 39.60
CA ARG A 102 -5.29 -55.06 38.13
C ARG A 102 -3.89 -55.03 37.50
N ARG A 103 -3.76 -55.61 36.31
CA ARG A 103 -2.52 -55.71 35.54
C ARG A 103 -2.72 -55.48 34.04
N ASN A 104 -1.68 -54.92 33.41
CA ASN A 104 -1.56 -54.80 31.96
C ASN A 104 -2.75 -54.06 31.30
N ILE A 105 -3.19 -52.95 31.86
CA ILE A 105 -4.28 -52.13 31.30
C ILE A 105 -3.68 -50.88 30.66
N ILE A 106 -4.15 -50.52 29.46
CA ILE A 106 -3.89 -49.22 28.85
C ILE A 106 -5.13 -48.33 29.04
N VAL A 107 -4.97 -47.15 29.62
CA VAL A 107 -6.01 -46.12 29.77
C VAL A 107 -5.60 -44.93 28.92
N ARG A 108 -6.33 -44.63 27.84
CA ARG A 108 -5.95 -43.58 26.89
C ARG A 108 -7.09 -42.75 26.33
N ASN A 109 -6.78 -41.55 25.84
CA ASN A 109 -7.66 -40.65 25.10
C ASN A 109 -8.96 -40.25 25.84
N LEU A 110 -8.99 -40.30 27.18
CA LEU A 110 -10.14 -39.88 27.99
C LEU A 110 -9.99 -38.43 28.47
N LYS A 111 -11.12 -37.74 28.65
CA LYS A 111 -11.19 -36.45 29.37
C LYS A 111 -11.91 -36.67 30.71
N ILE A 112 -11.16 -36.87 31.79
CA ILE A 112 -11.66 -37.31 33.10
C ILE A 112 -11.75 -36.11 34.05
N GLU A 113 -12.97 -35.75 34.46
CA GLU A 113 -13.19 -34.56 35.28
C GLU A 113 -14.24 -34.70 36.38
N LYS A 114 -14.11 -33.85 37.41
CA LYS A 114 -15.09 -33.70 38.52
C LYS A 114 -15.30 -34.96 39.36
N PHE A 115 -14.26 -35.74 39.64
CA PHE A 115 -14.28 -36.81 40.63
C PHE A 115 -13.52 -36.42 41.92
N ALA A 116 -13.72 -37.18 43.00
CA ALA A 116 -12.82 -37.06 44.17
C ALA A 116 -11.42 -37.57 43.81
N THR A 117 -11.33 -38.61 42.97
CA THR A 117 -10.09 -39.02 42.29
C THR A 117 -10.37 -39.27 40.80
N GLY A 118 -9.56 -38.70 39.90
CA GLY A 118 -9.68 -38.95 38.45
C GLY A 118 -9.41 -40.42 38.10
N ILE A 119 -8.20 -40.92 38.41
CA ILE A 119 -7.83 -42.33 38.22
C ILE A 119 -7.29 -42.91 39.53
N TYR A 120 -7.86 -44.03 39.97
CA TYR A 120 -7.56 -44.69 41.24
C TYR A 120 -6.91 -46.07 41.02
N LEU A 121 -5.71 -46.27 41.55
CA LEU A 121 -4.96 -47.53 41.49
C LEU A 121 -4.67 -48.08 42.90
N TRP A 122 -5.20 -49.28 43.20
CA TRP A 122 -4.87 -50.06 44.40
C TRP A 122 -4.18 -51.36 44.00
N ASN A 123 -2.99 -51.64 44.54
CA ASN A 123 -2.22 -52.89 44.32
C ASN A 123 -2.12 -53.30 42.83
N SER A 124 -1.95 -52.31 41.93
CA SER A 124 -1.99 -52.49 40.48
C SER A 124 -0.65 -52.17 39.82
N SER A 125 -0.32 -52.91 38.74
CA SER A 125 1.02 -52.91 38.12
C SER A 125 0.95 -53.12 36.61
N GLY A 126 1.93 -52.62 35.84
CA GLY A 126 1.90 -52.71 34.38
C GLY A 126 0.78 -51.89 33.72
N ILE A 127 0.18 -50.94 34.43
CA ILE A 127 -0.81 -50.01 33.90
C ILE A 127 -0.08 -48.93 33.08
N THR A 128 -0.62 -48.58 31.91
CA THR A 128 -0.16 -47.46 31.08
C THR A 128 -1.25 -46.41 30.97
N ILE A 129 -0.98 -45.19 31.42
CA ILE A 129 -1.91 -44.05 31.36
C ILE A 129 -1.30 -43.03 30.39
N THR A 130 -1.94 -42.79 29.24
CA THR A 130 -1.36 -41.93 28.20
C THR A 130 -2.39 -41.24 27.31
N GLY A 131 -2.14 -40.01 26.89
CA GLY A 131 -3.05 -39.25 26.02
C GLY A 131 -4.35 -38.81 26.70
N ASN A 132 -4.44 -38.84 28.04
CA ASN A 132 -5.65 -38.43 28.76
C ASN A 132 -5.55 -36.96 29.23
N THR A 133 -6.69 -36.28 29.32
CA THR A 133 -6.81 -35.03 30.08
C THR A 133 -7.49 -35.33 31.40
N ILE A 134 -6.80 -35.10 32.51
CA ILE A 134 -7.24 -35.38 33.87
C ILE A 134 -7.37 -34.02 34.58
N SER A 135 -8.61 -33.54 34.75
CA SER A 135 -8.84 -32.15 35.13
C SER A 135 -9.93 -31.92 36.17
N ASN A 136 -9.77 -30.91 37.02
CA ASN A 136 -10.78 -30.51 38.01
C ASN A 136 -11.25 -31.64 38.95
N ASN A 137 -10.34 -32.56 39.31
CA ASN A 137 -10.59 -33.61 40.31
C ASN A 137 -9.99 -33.21 41.68
N GLY A 138 -10.35 -33.91 42.74
CA GLY A 138 -9.64 -33.81 44.03
C GLY A 138 -8.19 -34.25 43.87
N ASP A 139 -7.98 -35.54 43.63
CA ASP A 139 -6.71 -36.09 43.17
C ASP A 139 -6.80 -36.39 41.67
N GLY A 140 -5.82 -35.98 40.87
CA GLY A 140 -5.76 -36.37 39.45
C GLY A 140 -5.54 -37.88 39.31
N ILE A 141 -4.45 -38.38 39.88
CA ILE A 141 -4.19 -39.82 40.06
C ILE A 141 -3.92 -40.12 41.54
N TYR A 142 -4.49 -41.21 42.04
CA TYR A 142 -4.19 -41.78 43.37
C TYR A 142 -3.59 -43.18 43.22
N LEU A 143 -2.41 -43.39 43.80
CA LEU A 143 -1.65 -44.64 43.75
C LEU A 143 -1.42 -45.19 45.16
N TRP A 144 -1.96 -46.37 45.45
CA TRP A 144 -1.70 -47.11 46.70
C TRP A 144 -1.06 -48.46 46.39
N ASN A 145 0.16 -48.69 46.91
CA ASN A 145 0.94 -49.91 46.70
C ASN A 145 1.00 -50.35 45.22
N SER A 146 1.08 -49.40 44.29
CA SER A 146 0.89 -49.60 42.86
C SER A 146 2.13 -49.15 42.11
N SER A 147 3.06 -50.08 41.90
CA SER A 147 4.38 -49.82 41.28
C SER A 147 4.52 -50.49 39.92
N GLY A 148 5.47 -50.01 39.11
CA GLY A 148 5.73 -50.55 37.77
C GLY A 148 4.70 -50.13 36.73
N ASN A 149 4.08 -48.96 36.91
CA ASN A 149 3.17 -48.33 35.95
C ASN A 149 3.88 -47.23 35.16
N ARG A 150 3.30 -46.85 34.01
CA ARG A 150 3.82 -45.82 33.10
C ARG A 150 2.77 -44.73 32.88
N VAL A 151 3.13 -43.46 33.11
CA VAL A 151 2.21 -42.32 33.00
C VAL A 151 2.89 -41.21 32.19
N PHE A 152 2.55 -41.05 30.91
CA PHE A 152 3.24 -40.11 30.01
C PHE A 152 2.27 -39.54 28.97
N LEU A 153 2.54 -38.33 28.47
CA LEU A 153 1.70 -37.60 27.50
C LEU A 153 0.25 -37.40 27.98
N ASN A 154 0.04 -37.13 29.26
CA ASN A 154 -1.26 -36.72 29.81
C ASN A 154 -1.28 -35.23 30.15
N ASN A 155 -2.47 -34.67 30.30
CA ASN A 155 -2.71 -33.29 30.72
C ASN A 155 -3.30 -33.25 32.14
N PHE A 156 -2.50 -32.85 33.14
CA PHE A 156 -2.95 -32.67 34.52
C PHE A 156 -3.35 -31.21 34.76
N ILE A 157 -4.65 -30.91 34.77
CA ILE A 157 -5.16 -29.52 34.72
C ILE A 157 -6.10 -29.21 35.90
N GLY A 158 -5.65 -28.38 36.83
CA GLY A 158 -6.52 -27.82 37.87
C GLY A 158 -7.10 -28.85 38.85
N ASN A 159 -6.45 -29.99 39.05
CA ASN A 159 -6.77 -30.90 40.15
C ASN A 159 -6.29 -30.30 41.49
N VAL A 160 -6.94 -30.60 42.61
CA VAL A 160 -6.52 -30.07 43.93
C VAL A 160 -5.15 -30.61 44.33
N ARG A 161 -4.86 -31.87 43.99
CA ARG A 161 -3.51 -32.43 43.89
C ARG A 161 -3.38 -33.17 42.57
N GLN A 162 -2.30 -32.97 41.83
CA GLN A 162 -2.13 -33.62 40.52
C GLN A 162 -1.97 -35.14 40.68
N VAL A 163 -1.14 -35.56 41.64
CA VAL A 163 -0.91 -36.97 42.00
C VAL A 163 -0.82 -37.10 43.51
N TYR A 164 -1.39 -38.18 44.04
CA TYR A 164 -1.08 -38.70 45.37
C TYR A 164 -0.48 -40.10 45.24
N SER A 165 0.72 -40.30 45.78
CA SER A 165 1.51 -41.53 45.66
C SER A 165 1.87 -42.05 47.06
N LEU A 166 1.47 -43.28 47.37
CA LEU A 166 1.85 -43.97 48.61
C LEU A 166 2.31 -45.39 48.33
N GLY A 167 3.51 -45.75 48.82
CA GLY A 167 4.11 -47.07 48.62
C GLY A 167 4.30 -47.46 47.15
N SER A 168 4.46 -46.48 46.26
CA SER A 168 4.35 -46.66 44.81
C SER A 168 5.56 -46.06 44.09
N VAL A 169 6.12 -46.78 43.11
CA VAL A 169 7.24 -46.32 42.27
C VAL A 169 6.91 -46.56 40.80
N ASN A 170 6.83 -45.49 40.02
CA ASN A 170 6.32 -45.50 38.64
C ASN A 170 7.17 -44.61 37.72
N VAL A 171 7.02 -44.80 36.40
CA VAL A 171 7.73 -44.03 35.37
C VAL A 171 6.79 -42.97 34.80
N TRP A 172 7.21 -41.71 34.81
CA TRP A 172 6.36 -40.56 34.47
C TRP A 172 6.69 -39.92 33.11
N ASP A 173 7.44 -40.63 32.26
CA ASP A 173 7.82 -40.20 30.92
C ASP A 173 7.99 -41.41 29.95
N ASP A 174 8.09 -41.14 28.65
CA ASP A 174 8.37 -42.14 27.61
C ASP A 174 9.87 -42.31 27.29
N GLY A 175 10.76 -41.67 28.05
CA GLY A 175 12.19 -41.55 27.78
C GLY A 175 12.58 -40.33 26.93
N PHE A 176 11.60 -39.63 26.35
CA PHE A 176 11.79 -38.40 25.57
C PHE A 176 10.85 -37.27 26.00
N ARG A 177 9.65 -37.60 26.48
CA ARG A 177 8.57 -36.67 26.87
C ARG A 177 7.77 -37.21 28.04
N GLY A 178 7.36 -36.30 28.90
CA GLY A 178 6.57 -36.49 30.09
C GLY A 178 5.10 -36.14 29.91
N ASN A 179 4.52 -35.56 30.95
CA ASN A 179 3.16 -35.06 31.02
C ASN A 179 3.15 -33.52 31.05
N TYR A 180 2.02 -32.93 30.70
CA TYR A 180 1.76 -31.52 30.97
C TYR A 180 1.14 -31.36 32.37
N TRP A 181 1.63 -30.39 33.14
CA TRP A 181 1.14 -30.09 34.48
C TRP A 181 0.79 -28.60 34.59
N SER A 182 -0.46 -28.25 34.90
CA SER A 182 -0.91 -26.84 34.99
C SER A 182 -0.20 -26.01 36.08
N ASP A 183 0.44 -26.69 37.03
CA ASP A 183 1.24 -26.18 38.14
C ASP A 183 2.76 -26.23 37.88
N TYR A 184 3.22 -26.76 36.74
CA TYR A 184 4.64 -26.72 36.36
C TYR A 184 5.09 -25.28 36.13
N ARG A 185 6.25 -24.91 36.69
CA ARG A 185 6.85 -23.57 36.64
C ARG A 185 8.33 -23.59 36.24
N GLY A 186 8.81 -24.71 35.72
CA GLY A 186 10.19 -24.83 35.26
C GLY A 186 10.41 -24.16 33.90
N GLU A 187 11.67 -24.10 33.50
CA GLU A 187 12.12 -23.44 32.28
C GLU A 187 12.18 -24.41 31.08
N ASP A 188 12.02 -23.86 29.88
CA ASP A 188 12.41 -24.45 28.60
C ASP A 188 13.39 -23.46 27.96
N ARG A 189 14.68 -23.77 28.01
CA ARG A 189 15.75 -22.86 27.57
C ARG A 189 16.09 -23.02 26.10
N ASN A 190 15.74 -24.16 25.50
CA ASN A 190 16.04 -24.47 24.10
C ASN A 190 14.84 -24.17 23.16
N ASN A 191 13.66 -23.90 23.72
CA ASN A 191 12.38 -23.68 23.05
C ASN A 191 11.92 -24.85 22.16
N ASP A 192 12.11 -26.09 22.64
CA ASP A 192 11.64 -27.32 22.00
C ASP A 192 10.23 -27.77 22.48
N GLY A 193 9.71 -27.16 23.55
CA GLY A 193 8.40 -27.48 24.15
C GLY A 193 8.45 -28.47 25.31
N ILE A 194 9.65 -28.92 25.71
CA ILE A 194 9.92 -29.80 26.85
C ILE A 194 10.65 -28.99 27.92
N GLY A 195 10.29 -29.21 29.18
CA GLY A 195 10.89 -28.57 30.33
C GLY A 195 12.25 -29.15 30.69
N ASP A 196 13.25 -28.28 30.82
CA ASP A 196 14.60 -28.59 31.32
C ASP A 196 14.61 -28.90 32.84
N THR A 197 13.53 -28.58 33.55
CA THR A 197 13.40 -28.80 35.00
C THR A 197 12.45 -29.98 35.24
N PRO A 198 12.90 -31.10 35.85
CA PRO A 198 12.02 -32.21 36.16
C PRO A 198 10.86 -31.81 37.10
N TYR A 199 9.68 -32.38 36.88
CA TYR A 199 8.54 -32.25 37.79
C TYR A 199 8.57 -33.41 38.79
N THR A 200 8.86 -33.08 40.06
CA THR A 200 8.99 -34.04 41.15
C THR A 200 7.65 -34.23 41.86
N ILE A 201 7.13 -35.46 41.86
CA ILE A 201 5.91 -35.84 42.58
C ILE A 201 6.28 -36.29 44.00
N ASP A 202 7.30 -37.16 44.10
CA ASP A 202 7.96 -37.56 45.34
C ASP A 202 9.42 -38.00 45.04
N GLU A 203 10.19 -38.38 46.06
CA GLU A 203 11.60 -38.78 45.94
C GLU A 203 11.87 -39.93 44.94
N LYS A 204 10.86 -40.71 44.57
CA LYS A 204 10.95 -41.89 43.68
C LYS A 204 10.11 -41.76 42.42
N ASN A 205 9.31 -40.69 42.30
CA ASN A 205 8.39 -40.44 41.20
C ASN A 205 8.69 -39.06 40.62
N VAL A 206 9.42 -39.03 39.51
CA VAL A 206 9.85 -37.82 38.82
C VAL A 206 9.51 -37.93 37.35
N ASP A 207 8.83 -36.92 36.82
CA ASP A 207 8.71 -36.68 35.39
C ASP A 207 9.93 -35.89 34.93
N ARG A 208 10.78 -36.52 34.12
CA ARG A 208 12.07 -35.96 33.69
C ARG A 208 11.97 -35.04 32.47
N TYR A 209 10.83 -35.05 31.78
CA TYR A 209 10.64 -34.33 30.53
C TYR A 209 9.26 -33.64 30.48
N PRO A 210 8.88 -32.81 31.48
CA PRO A 210 7.54 -32.23 31.53
C PRO A 210 7.21 -31.43 30.26
N LEU A 211 5.99 -31.49 29.77
CA LEU A 211 5.57 -30.71 28.61
C LEU A 211 5.28 -29.26 29.03
N ILE A 212 5.75 -28.29 28.24
CA ILE A 212 5.47 -26.85 28.45
C ILE A 212 4.04 -26.48 28.05
N HIS A 213 3.53 -27.14 27.01
CA HIS A 213 2.17 -26.96 26.50
C HIS A 213 1.37 -28.26 26.65
N PRO A 214 0.03 -28.21 26.73
CA PRO A 214 -0.78 -29.41 26.86
C PRO A 214 -0.52 -30.39 25.71
N TYR A 215 -0.42 -31.67 26.03
CA TYR A 215 -0.41 -32.73 25.04
C TYR A 215 -1.63 -32.63 24.12
N GLY A 216 -1.37 -32.69 22.81
CA GLY A 216 -2.34 -32.39 21.76
C GLY A 216 -2.15 -31.00 21.14
N TYR A 217 -1.34 -30.12 21.71
CA TYR A 217 -0.97 -28.84 21.09
C TYR A 217 0.25 -28.99 20.17
N LEU A 218 0.29 -28.16 19.13
CA LEU A 218 1.29 -28.16 18.06
C LEU A 218 1.81 -26.74 17.81
N PRO A 219 3.12 -26.55 17.56
CA PRO A 219 3.70 -25.23 17.37
C PRO A 219 3.52 -24.74 15.93
N VAL A 220 3.21 -23.46 15.80
CA VAL A 220 3.20 -22.68 14.57
C VAL A 220 4.22 -21.56 14.74
N LYS A 221 5.33 -21.62 14.01
CA LYS A 221 6.38 -20.58 13.98
C LYS A 221 6.20 -19.74 12.72
N VAL A 222 6.10 -18.42 12.86
CA VAL A 222 5.87 -17.49 11.74
C VAL A 222 7.04 -16.52 11.64
N THR A 223 7.61 -16.38 10.45
CA THR A 223 8.83 -15.60 10.23
C THR A 223 8.68 -14.64 9.05
N SER A 224 9.29 -13.47 9.15
CA SER A 224 9.38 -12.52 8.04
C SER A 224 10.63 -11.65 8.15
N LEU A 225 11.22 -11.31 7.00
CA LEU A 225 12.31 -10.34 6.92
C LEU A 225 11.80 -8.88 6.97
N TYR A 226 10.53 -8.67 6.65
CA TYR A 226 9.89 -7.36 6.53
C TYR A 226 8.47 -7.37 7.09
N GLY A 227 8.06 -6.28 7.73
CA GLY A 227 6.76 -6.21 8.40
C GLY A 227 6.69 -7.08 9.67
N THR A 228 5.67 -6.82 10.48
CA THR A 228 5.40 -7.54 11.72
C THR A 228 4.44 -8.69 11.44
N THR A 229 4.77 -9.88 11.91
CA THR A 229 3.93 -11.09 11.78
C THR A 229 3.03 -11.31 12.98
N SER A 230 1.95 -12.06 12.80
CA SER A 230 1.07 -12.56 13.86
C SER A 230 0.49 -13.93 13.46
N GLY A 231 0.00 -14.70 14.44
CA GLY A 231 -0.45 -16.07 14.27
C GLY A 231 0.59 -17.15 14.59
N GLU A 232 1.71 -16.78 15.23
CA GLU A 232 2.60 -17.74 15.86
C GLU A 232 2.10 -18.15 17.25
N GLY A 233 2.48 -19.35 17.70
CA GLY A 233 2.11 -19.88 19.00
C GLY A 233 1.87 -21.39 18.99
N TRP A 234 1.25 -21.90 20.06
CA TRP A 234 0.86 -23.30 20.19
C TRP A 234 -0.65 -23.45 20.09
N TYR A 235 -1.09 -24.34 19.22
CA TYR A 235 -2.49 -24.51 18.82
C TYR A 235 -2.94 -25.95 19.09
N GLU A 236 -4.17 -26.15 19.58
CA GLU A 236 -4.74 -27.49 19.71
C GLU A 236 -4.83 -28.16 18.34
N LYS A 237 -4.44 -29.43 18.23
CA LYS A 237 -4.46 -30.16 16.96
C LYS A 237 -5.87 -30.18 16.35
N GLY A 238 -5.98 -29.73 15.10
CA GLY A 238 -7.25 -29.59 14.38
C GLY A 238 -7.92 -28.21 14.55
N SER A 239 -7.41 -27.34 15.43
CA SER A 239 -7.84 -25.95 15.50
C SER A 239 -7.27 -25.11 14.35
N THR A 240 -7.79 -23.89 14.19
CA THR A 240 -7.42 -22.97 13.11
C THR A 240 -6.46 -21.89 13.61
N ALA A 241 -5.28 -21.79 13.00
CA ALA A 241 -4.38 -20.65 13.17
C ALA A 241 -4.64 -19.61 12.07
N THR A 242 -4.68 -18.33 12.43
CA THR A 242 -4.79 -17.20 11.49
C THR A 242 -3.48 -16.44 11.45
N ILE A 243 -2.78 -16.58 10.33
CA ILE A 243 -1.45 -16.02 10.09
C ILE A 243 -1.60 -14.69 9.37
N SER A 244 -0.84 -13.68 9.78
CA SER A 244 -0.87 -12.36 9.13
C SER A 244 0.48 -11.65 9.12
N VAL A 245 0.64 -10.70 8.19
CA VAL A 245 1.79 -9.79 8.16
C VAL A 245 1.37 -8.36 7.80
N SER A 246 1.91 -7.37 8.51
CA SER A 246 1.60 -5.95 8.29
C SER A 246 2.78 -5.04 8.67
N PRO A 247 3.06 -3.95 7.93
CA PRO A 247 2.43 -3.55 6.67
C PRO A 247 2.90 -4.42 5.50
N VAL A 248 2.03 -4.67 4.52
CA VAL A 248 2.29 -5.52 3.33
C VAL A 248 3.17 -4.87 2.26
N LEU A 249 3.49 -3.58 2.45
CA LEU A 249 4.34 -2.78 1.58
C LEU A 249 5.20 -1.88 2.46
N ILE A 250 6.52 -1.91 2.23
CA ILE A 250 7.49 -1.04 2.89
C ILE A 250 8.23 -0.24 1.83
N ASP A 251 8.06 1.07 1.82
CA ASP A 251 8.87 1.99 1.01
C ASP A 251 10.10 2.43 1.82
N HIS A 252 11.29 2.34 1.23
CA HIS A 252 12.53 2.77 1.86
C HIS A 252 12.89 4.23 1.54
N GLY A 253 12.08 4.95 0.76
CA GLY A 253 12.29 6.36 0.39
C GLY A 253 13.42 6.60 -0.61
N ASN A 254 14.18 5.57 -0.99
CA ASN A 254 15.32 5.62 -1.91
C ASN A 254 14.99 5.04 -3.31
N GLY A 255 13.71 5.06 -3.70
CA GLY A 255 13.25 4.41 -4.93
C GLY A 255 13.23 2.88 -4.87
N THR A 256 13.39 2.27 -3.69
CA THR A 256 13.21 0.83 -3.46
C THR A 256 12.05 0.58 -2.50
N ARG A 257 11.19 -0.40 -2.81
CA ARG A 257 10.16 -0.88 -1.90
C ARG A 257 10.10 -2.40 -1.84
N ARG A 258 9.72 -2.94 -0.68
CA ARG A 258 9.39 -4.36 -0.47
C ARG A 258 7.88 -4.51 -0.56
N VAL A 259 7.43 -5.56 -1.25
CA VAL A 259 6.02 -5.89 -1.38
C VAL A 259 5.87 -7.36 -1.02
N PHE A 260 4.93 -7.68 -0.12
CA PHE A 260 4.63 -9.04 0.24
C PHE A 260 4.26 -9.87 -1.00
N SER A 261 4.79 -11.09 -1.12
CA SER A 261 4.59 -11.95 -2.30
C SER A 261 3.96 -13.31 -1.99
N GLY A 262 3.86 -13.71 -0.73
CA GLY A 262 3.20 -14.93 -0.29
C GLY A 262 3.84 -15.61 0.91
N TRP A 263 3.10 -16.56 1.47
CA TRP A 263 3.50 -17.44 2.55
C TRP A 263 3.98 -18.78 2.03
N TYR A 264 5.03 -19.31 2.65
CA TYR A 264 5.67 -20.56 2.26
C TYR A 264 6.00 -21.41 3.49
N ASP A 265 6.04 -22.73 3.34
CA ASP A 265 6.52 -23.64 4.39
C ASP A 265 8.06 -23.74 4.42
N GLU A 266 8.60 -24.44 5.42
CA GLU A 266 10.04 -24.75 5.56
C GLU A 266 10.69 -25.44 4.35
N LYS A 267 9.92 -26.16 3.54
CA LYS A 267 10.38 -26.83 2.31
C LYS A 267 10.29 -25.91 1.09
N GLY A 268 9.74 -24.71 1.27
CA GLY A 268 9.54 -23.71 0.24
C GLY A 268 8.31 -23.92 -0.62
N ASN A 269 7.37 -24.78 -0.21
CA ASN A 269 6.07 -24.93 -0.86
C ASN A 269 5.21 -23.69 -0.59
N PHE A 270 4.41 -23.29 -1.57
CA PHE A 270 3.49 -22.16 -1.46
C PHE A 270 2.27 -22.51 -0.60
N LEU A 271 1.89 -21.61 0.32
CA LEU A 271 0.74 -21.75 1.20
C LEU A 271 -0.39 -20.78 0.84
N SER A 272 -0.08 -19.49 0.64
CA SER A 272 -1.07 -18.46 0.31
C SER A 272 -0.44 -17.20 -0.27
N SER A 273 -1.16 -16.51 -1.17
CA SER A 273 -0.81 -15.15 -1.66
C SER A 273 -1.38 -14.05 -0.78
N GLU A 274 -2.35 -14.38 0.09
CA GLU A 274 -3.03 -13.39 0.92
C GLU A 274 -2.17 -13.00 2.13
N PRO A 275 -2.08 -11.70 2.47
CA PRO A 275 -1.29 -11.24 3.61
C PRO A 275 -1.90 -11.66 4.95
N VAL A 276 -3.15 -12.09 4.96
CA VAL A 276 -3.84 -12.75 6.07
C VAL A 276 -4.45 -14.04 5.53
N PHE A 277 -4.16 -15.18 6.15
CA PHE A 277 -4.77 -16.46 5.79
C PHE A 277 -4.93 -17.36 7.02
N SER A 278 -5.80 -18.35 6.93
CA SER A 278 -6.04 -19.30 8.01
C SER A 278 -5.74 -20.73 7.54
N LEU A 279 -5.24 -21.56 8.46
CA LEU A 279 -4.93 -22.97 8.22
C LEU A 279 -5.30 -23.84 9.43
N THR A 280 -5.65 -25.10 9.18
CA THR A 280 -5.88 -26.10 10.23
C THR A 280 -4.56 -26.67 10.71
N VAL A 281 -4.29 -26.64 12.00
CA VAL A 281 -3.03 -27.11 12.60
C VAL A 281 -3.10 -28.62 12.85
N ASP A 282 -2.79 -29.42 11.83
CA ASP A 282 -2.76 -30.89 11.89
C ASP A 282 -1.39 -31.47 12.29
N LYS A 283 -0.32 -30.69 12.10
CA LYS A 283 1.09 -30.96 12.38
C LYS A 283 1.82 -29.67 12.82
N PRO A 284 3.09 -29.73 13.27
CA PRO A 284 3.91 -28.54 13.46
C PRO A 284 4.11 -27.75 12.16
N TYR A 285 4.05 -26.43 12.21
CA TYR A 285 4.23 -25.56 11.05
C TYR A 285 5.37 -24.55 11.26
N SER A 286 6.24 -24.45 10.27
CA SER A 286 7.25 -23.40 10.12
C SER A 286 6.91 -22.61 8.86
N ILE A 287 6.51 -21.35 9.01
CA ILE A 287 5.93 -20.51 7.96
C ILE A 287 6.79 -19.26 7.76
N THR A 288 7.08 -18.91 6.51
CA THR A 288 7.88 -17.73 6.16
C THR A 288 7.15 -16.86 5.13
N ALA A 289 7.02 -15.57 5.45
CA ALA A 289 6.62 -14.54 4.49
C ALA A 289 7.76 -14.23 3.51
N ARG A 290 7.49 -14.34 2.21
CA ARG A 290 8.42 -13.91 1.15
C ARG A 290 8.00 -12.55 0.59
N TRP A 291 9.01 -11.85 0.05
CA TRP A 291 8.90 -10.45 -0.34
C TRP A 291 9.55 -10.19 -1.69
N ASP A 292 8.79 -9.57 -2.59
CA ASP A 292 9.31 -9.04 -3.84
C ASP A 292 10.01 -7.70 -3.61
N THR A 293 11.10 -7.49 -4.36
CA THR A 293 11.77 -6.18 -4.46
C THR A 293 11.19 -5.45 -5.66
N LYS A 294 10.71 -4.22 -5.46
CA LYS A 294 10.33 -3.33 -6.56
C LYS A 294 11.17 -2.05 -6.54
N TYR A 295 11.59 -1.61 -7.72
CA TYR A 295 12.36 -0.38 -7.93
C TYR A 295 11.53 0.64 -8.69
N ARG A 296 11.80 1.92 -8.43
CA ARG A 296 11.17 3.06 -9.08
C ARG A 296 11.88 3.37 -10.40
N VAL A 297 11.13 3.35 -11.49
CA VAL A 297 11.53 3.86 -12.80
C VAL A 297 10.79 5.16 -13.02
N GLU A 298 11.52 6.25 -13.26
CA GLU A 298 10.95 7.55 -13.61
C GLU A 298 11.57 8.06 -14.88
N ALA A 299 10.73 8.53 -15.80
CA ALA A 299 11.14 9.13 -17.04
C ALA A 299 10.50 10.52 -17.20
N TYR A 300 11.33 11.52 -17.49
CA TYR A 300 10.97 12.93 -17.61
C TYR A 300 11.31 13.45 -19.00
N SER A 301 10.54 14.41 -19.50
CA SER A 301 10.83 15.09 -20.75
C SER A 301 10.38 16.56 -20.70
N PRO A 302 11.20 17.51 -21.21
CA PRO A 302 10.78 18.91 -21.35
C PRO A 302 9.80 19.13 -22.51
N TYR A 303 9.75 18.21 -23.49
CA TYR A 303 8.85 18.26 -24.65
C TYR A 303 8.17 16.90 -24.86
N GLY A 304 6.91 16.90 -25.31
CA GLY A 304 6.13 15.67 -25.46
C GLY A 304 5.78 14.97 -24.13
N SER A 305 4.97 13.93 -24.21
CA SER A 305 4.46 13.16 -23.07
C SER A 305 5.21 11.84 -22.93
N VAL A 306 5.58 11.49 -21.70
CA VAL A 306 6.34 10.27 -21.38
C VAL A 306 5.43 9.18 -20.83
N THR A 307 5.69 7.93 -21.21
CA THR A 307 5.03 6.73 -20.66
C THR A 307 6.07 5.74 -20.12
N GLY A 308 5.67 4.88 -19.18
CA GLY A 308 6.54 3.85 -18.56
C GLY A 308 7.13 4.23 -17.20
N SER A 309 6.80 5.38 -16.62
CA SER A 309 7.18 5.74 -15.24
C SER A 309 6.30 5.00 -14.23
N ASN A 310 6.87 4.06 -13.46
CA ASN A 310 6.16 3.31 -12.42
C ASN A 310 7.14 2.54 -11.49
N TRP A 311 6.59 1.73 -10.59
CA TRP A 311 7.30 0.78 -9.74
C TRP A 311 7.28 -0.63 -10.34
N TYR A 312 8.45 -1.19 -10.64
CA TYR A 312 8.60 -2.46 -11.34
C TYR A 312 9.35 -3.50 -10.52
N LYS A 313 9.06 -4.79 -10.73
CA LYS A 313 9.71 -5.89 -10.00
C LYS A 313 11.17 -6.02 -10.46
N ARG A 314 12.08 -6.26 -9.53
CA ARG A 314 13.49 -6.54 -9.86
C ARG A 314 13.58 -7.68 -10.88
N GLY A 315 14.29 -7.44 -11.98
CA GLY A 315 14.44 -8.38 -13.09
C GLY A 315 13.33 -8.34 -14.15
N SER A 316 12.28 -7.53 -14.01
CA SER A 316 11.30 -7.34 -15.09
C SER A 316 11.82 -6.41 -16.17
N THR A 317 11.52 -6.69 -17.44
CA THR A 317 11.76 -5.79 -18.56
C THR A 317 10.67 -4.72 -18.63
N VAL A 318 11.09 -3.47 -18.79
CA VAL A 318 10.21 -2.29 -18.86
C VAL A 318 10.51 -1.53 -20.13
N THR A 319 9.47 -0.95 -20.73
CA THR A 319 9.59 -0.05 -21.88
C THR A 319 9.12 1.34 -21.48
N ILE A 320 9.99 2.34 -21.67
CA ILE A 320 9.61 3.76 -21.63
C ILE A 320 9.47 4.28 -23.06
N SER A 321 8.65 5.31 -23.26
CA SER A 321 8.57 6.03 -24.54
C SER A 321 8.17 7.49 -24.38
N VAL A 322 8.51 8.32 -25.36
CA VAL A 322 8.07 9.72 -25.44
C VAL A 322 7.36 10.00 -26.77
N SER A 323 6.25 10.73 -26.71
CA SER A 323 5.43 11.08 -27.89
C SER A 323 4.72 12.43 -27.71
N PRO A 324 4.63 13.29 -28.74
CA PRO A 324 5.29 13.15 -30.05
C PRO A 324 6.82 13.28 -29.94
N THR A 325 7.55 12.80 -30.95
CA THR A 325 9.03 12.84 -31.01
C THR A 325 9.59 14.09 -31.67
N VAL A 326 8.72 14.90 -32.27
CA VAL A 326 9.00 16.24 -32.76
C VAL A 326 7.91 17.16 -32.22
N VAL A 327 8.31 18.27 -31.61
CA VAL A 327 7.40 19.33 -31.16
C VAL A 327 7.69 20.59 -31.98
N GLU A 328 6.73 20.98 -32.82
CA GLU A 328 6.84 22.14 -33.69
C GLU A 328 6.60 23.45 -32.93
N GLY A 329 7.46 24.43 -33.20
CA GLY A 329 7.34 25.81 -32.76
C GLY A 329 7.50 26.77 -33.95
N PHE A 330 7.27 28.07 -33.73
CA PHE A 330 7.08 29.03 -34.83
C PHE A 330 8.35 29.27 -35.67
N PHE A 331 9.53 29.28 -35.06
CA PHE A 331 10.83 29.40 -35.74
C PHE A 331 11.78 28.22 -35.48
N THR A 332 11.41 27.34 -34.56
CA THR A 332 12.24 26.23 -34.10
C THR A 332 11.38 25.01 -33.88
N ARG A 333 11.89 23.83 -34.22
CA ARG A 333 11.34 22.55 -33.81
C ARG A 333 12.25 21.90 -32.78
N HIS A 334 11.68 21.20 -31.82
CA HIS A 334 12.43 20.37 -30.89
C HIS A 334 12.30 18.92 -31.35
N VAL A 335 13.43 18.27 -31.64
CA VAL A 335 13.51 16.89 -32.09
C VAL A 335 14.13 16.05 -30.98
N PHE A 336 13.49 14.93 -30.64
CA PHE A 336 14.01 13.98 -29.65
C PHE A 336 15.36 13.43 -30.12
N GLU A 337 16.36 13.48 -29.24
CA GLU A 337 17.74 13.07 -29.53
C GLU A 337 18.09 11.74 -28.86
N GLY A 338 17.54 11.47 -27.67
CA GLY A 338 17.77 10.23 -26.95
C GLY A 338 17.40 10.28 -25.47
N TRP A 339 17.56 9.16 -24.79
CA TRP A 339 17.37 9.02 -23.34
C TRP A 339 18.70 9.12 -22.62
N ILE A 340 18.76 9.96 -21.58
CA ILE A 340 19.88 10.11 -20.68
C ILE A 340 19.54 9.49 -19.32
N ALA A 341 20.43 8.68 -18.76
CA ALA A 341 20.39 8.22 -17.37
C ALA A 341 21.78 8.37 -16.74
N GLU A 342 21.84 8.77 -15.46
CA GLU A 342 23.11 8.97 -14.73
C GLU A 342 24.11 9.89 -15.47
N GLY A 343 23.59 10.88 -16.21
CA GLY A 343 24.37 11.83 -17.01
C GLY A 343 24.93 11.28 -18.34
N ARG A 344 24.56 10.06 -18.75
CA ARG A 344 25.01 9.41 -19.98
C ARG A 344 23.86 9.12 -20.93
N LEU A 345 24.08 9.29 -22.23
CA LEU A 345 23.15 8.87 -23.28
C LEU A 345 23.12 7.33 -23.31
N ILE A 346 21.93 6.74 -23.11
CA ILE A 346 21.74 5.27 -23.06
C ILE A 346 20.93 4.72 -24.24
N SER A 347 20.20 5.57 -24.96
CA SER A 347 19.47 5.21 -26.18
C SER A 347 19.23 6.44 -27.04
N THR A 348 19.20 6.27 -28.36
CA THR A 348 18.77 7.29 -29.33
C THR A 348 17.35 7.04 -29.86
N THR A 349 16.71 5.93 -29.48
CA THR A 349 15.34 5.61 -29.89
C THR A 349 14.32 6.21 -28.92
N PRO A 350 13.19 6.76 -29.42
CA PRO A 350 12.17 7.39 -28.57
C PRO A 350 11.49 6.40 -27.64
N THR A 351 11.44 5.12 -28.04
CA THR A 351 11.06 3.98 -27.19
C THR A 351 12.32 3.24 -26.76
N TYR A 352 12.47 2.96 -25.46
CA TYR A 352 13.63 2.25 -24.90
C TYR A 352 13.18 1.18 -23.91
N SER A 353 13.72 -0.03 -24.05
CA SER A 353 13.40 -1.19 -23.22
C SER A 353 14.62 -1.71 -22.48
N PHE A 354 14.50 -1.97 -21.18
CA PHE A 354 15.60 -2.42 -20.32
C PHE A 354 15.10 -3.26 -19.13
N THR A 355 16.01 -4.03 -18.52
CA THR A 355 15.72 -4.82 -17.30
C THR A 355 15.92 -3.97 -16.06
N VAL A 356 14.94 -3.97 -15.14
CA VAL A 356 14.99 -3.16 -13.92
C VAL A 356 15.77 -3.89 -12.81
N ASP A 357 17.02 -3.50 -12.59
CA ASP A 357 17.94 -4.06 -11.59
C ASP A 357 18.21 -3.14 -10.39
N LYS A 358 18.03 -1.83 -10.56
CA LYS A 358 18.11 -0.75 -9.55
C LYS A 358 17.04 0.34 -9.82
N PRO A 359 16.82 1.30 -8.90
CA PRO A 359 16.05 2.51 -9.19
C PRO A 359 16.73 3.31 -10.31
N VAL A 360 15.96 3.91 -11.21
CA VAL A 360 16.52 4.67 -12.34
C VAL A 360 15.66 5.87 -12.72
N THR A 361 16.34 6.98 -13.00
CA THR A 361 15.74 8.19 -13.55
C THR A 361 16.27 8.43 -14.96
N LEU A 362 15.35 8.64 -15.89
CA LEU A 362 15.57 8.80 -17.33
C LEU A 362 15.10 10.20 -17.74
N ILE A 363 15.91 10.90 -18.54
CA ILE A 363 15.62 12.25 -19.00
C ILE A 363 15.73 12.25 -20.52
N ALA A 364 14.69 12.68 -21.22
CA ALA A 364 14.73 12.84 -22.66
C ALA A 364 15.59 14.05 -23.04
N SER A 365 16.62 13.82 -23.87
CA SER A 365 17.39 14.86 -24.55
C SER A 365 16.67 15.32 -25.81
N TRP A 366 16.78 16.61 -26.10
CA TRP A 366 16.11 17.27 -27.21
C TRP A 366 17.04 18.25 -27.91
N LYS A 367 17.17 18.08 -29.22
CA LYS A 367 17.88 18.99 -30.10
C LYS A 367 16.93 20.05 -30.63
N THR A 368 17.33 21.32 -30.56
CA THR A 368 16.56 22.42 -31.16
C THR A 368 17.09 22.71 -32.55
N GLU A 369 16.21 22.74 -33.54
CA GLU A 369 16.55 23.03 -34.94
C GLU A 369 15.72 24.20 -35.48
N ILE A 370 16.30 25.02 -36.35
CA ILE A 370 15.58 26.12 -37.01
C ILE A 370 14.57 25.53 -38.00
N ASN A 371 13.31 25.95 -37.91
CA ASN A 371 12.28 25.64 -38.90
C ASN A 371 12.55 26.50 -40.16
N LEU A 372 13.46 26.03 -41.01
CA LEU A 372 13.88 26.68 -42.25
C LEU A 372 12.69 27.06 -43.16
N PRO A 373 11.66 26.20 -43.37
CA PRO A 373 10.45 26.60 -44.10
C PRO A 373 9.73 27.82 -43.49
N ALA A 374 9.53 27.86 -42.16
CA ALA A 374 8.87 28.99 -41.50
C ALA A 374 9.74 30.26 -41.50
N ALA A 375 11.05 30.11 -41.32
CA ALA A 375 12.02 31.22 -41.40
C ALA A 375 12.12 31.80 -42.83
N LEU A 376 12.13 30.95 -43.86
CA LEU A 376 12.11 31.35 -45.27
C LEU A 376 10.75 31.95 -45.67
N SER A 377 9.65 31.42 -45.13
CA SER A 377 8.31 32.02 -45.31
C SER A 377 8.24 33.42 -44.70
N LEU A 378 8.80 33.62 -43.50
CA LEU A 378 8.89 34.94 -42.90
C LEU A 378 9.86 35.86 -43.68
N ALA A 379 10.98 35.34 -44.17
CA ALA A 379 11.93 36.11 -44.99
C ALA A 379 11.30 36.56 -46.32
N ALA A 380 10.54 35.69 -46.99
CA ALA A 380 9.76 36.01 -48.18
C ALA A 380 8.62 37.00 -47.89
N LEU A 381 7.93 36.83 -46.76
CA LEU A 381 6.91 37.78 -46.28
C LEU A 381 7.52 39.15 -45.95
N LEU A 382 8.72 39.18 -45.36
CA LEU A 382 9.48 40.42 -45.11
C LEU A 382 9.94 41.08 -46.40
N LEU A 383 10.40 40.30 -47.39
CA LEU A 383 10.70 40.79 -48.74
C LEU A 383 9.46 41.40 -49.41
N LEU A 384 8.30 40.74 -49.31
CA LEU A 384 7.01 41.26 -49.77
C LEU A 384 6.62 42.56 -49.02
N ILE A 385 6.80 42.62 -47.71
CA ILE A 385 6.51 43.82 -46.89
C ILE A 385 7.47 44.99 -47.22
N ILE A 386 8.73 44.70 -47.54
CA ILE A 386 9.71 45.70 -47.99
C ILE A 386 9.30 46.25 -49.36
N LEU A 387 8.86 45.40 -50.29
CA LEU A 387 8.34 45.80 -51.60
C LEU A 387 7.01 46.59 -51.49
N PHE A 388 6.17 46.29 -50.50
CA PHE A 388 4.85 46.93 -50.32
C PHE A 388 4.90 48.29 -49.59
N ARG A 389 6.05 48.71 -49.04
CA ARG A 389 6.14 49.89 -48.18
C ARG A 389 6.18 51.25 -48.90
N GLN A 390 6.14 51.28 -50.24
CA GLN A 390 6.22 52.50 -51.03
C GLN A 390 5.04 52.66 -52.00
N ARG A 391 3.79 52.77 -51.51
CA ARG A 391 2.75 53.62 -52.11
C ARG A 391 1.48 53.74 -51.27
N LEU A 392 0.94 54.96 -51.25
CA LEU A 392 -0.42 55.36 -50.84
C LEU A 392 -0.82 55.31 -49.35
N ALA A 393 -0.69 56.47 -48.70
CA ALA A 393 -1.84 57.12 -48.05
C ALA A 393 -2.39 58.20 -49.02
N PRO A 394 -3.62 58.76 -48.87
CA PRO A 394 -4.51 58.66 -47.71
C PRO A 394 -6.02 58.46 -48.04
N ARG A 395 -6.66 57.39 -47.53
CA ARG A 395 -8.13 57.37 -47.29
C ARG A 395 -8.59 56.21 -46.37
N LYS A 396 -8.05 56.15 -45.14
CA LYS A 396 -8.61 55.42 -43.98
C LYS A 396 -7.96 55.80 -42.63
N ILE A 397 -7.39 57.00 -42.55
CA ILE A 397 -6.60 57.45 -41.38
C ILE A 397 -7.49 57.59 -40.13
N THR A 398 -8.71 58.09 -40.28
CA THR A 398 -9.64 58.35 -39.16
C THR A 398 -10.14 57.06 -38.49
N GLU A 399 -10.45 56.01 -39.24
CA GLU A 399 -10.83 54.69 -38.68
C GLU A 399 -9.64 53.95 -38.07
N MET A 400 -8.47 53.95 -38.73
CA MET A 400 -7.28 53.36 -38.14
C MET A 400 -6.83 54.08 -36.86
N GLN A 401 -6.97 55.40 -36.78
CA GLN A 401 -6.69 56.13 -35.53
C GLN A 401 -7.64 55.74 -34.41
N LYS A 402 -8.94 55.55 -34.69
CA LYS A 402 -9.93 55.09 -33.71
C LYS A 402 -9.61 53.67 -33.20
N LEU A 403 -9.43 52.70 -34.10
CA LEU A 403 -9.09 51.31 -33.76
C LEU A 403 -7.73 51.19 -33.05
N ARG A 404 -6.77 52.07 -33.35
CA ARG A 404 -5.47 52.12 -32.68
C ARG A 404 -5.58 52.71 -31.27
N LEU A 405 -6.43 53.72 -31.06
CA LEU A 405 -6.71 54.27 -29.75
C LEU A 405 -7.44 53.24 -28.85
N GLU A 406 -8.44 52.54 -29.41
CA GLU A 406 -9.15 51.44 -28.74
C GLU A 406 -8.20 50.27 -28.40
N ASN A 407 -7.27 49.89 -29.29
CA ASN A 407 -6.24 48.90 -28.99
C ASN A 407 -5.28 49.33 -27.87
N GLU A 408 -4.84 50.59 -27.87
CA GLU A 408 -3.97 51.11 -26.80
C GLU A 408 -4.71 51.26 -25.47
N GLN A 409 -6.03 51.50 -25.48
CA GLN A 409 -6.85 51.46 -24.28
C GLN A 409 -6.99 50.01 -23.76
N LEU A 410 -7.36 49.06 -24.62
CA LEU A 410 -7.43 47.63 -24.30
C LEU A 410 -6.11 47.06 -23.76
N LYS A 411 -4.96 47.54 -24.26
CA LYS A 411 -3.63 47.18 -23.70
C LYS A 411 -3.42 47.74 -22.29
N ARG A 412 -3.84 48.97 -22.00
CA ARG A 412 -3.76 49.54 -20.64
C ARG A 412 -4.68 48.82 -19.67
N GLU A 413 -5.89 48.47 -20.12
CA GLU A 413 -6.84 47.65 -19.35
C GLU A 413 -6.25 46.26 -19.07
N LEU A 414 -5.69 45.59 -20.10
CA LEU A 414 -5.00 44.31 -19.93
C LEU A 414 -3.80 44.40 -18.97
N GLN A 415 -2.97 45.45 -19.07
CA GLN A 415 -1.86 45.66 -18.15
C GLN A 415 -2.35 45.93 -16.71
N THR A 416 -3.47 46.63 -16.55
CA THR A 416 -4.11 46.85 -15.25
C THR A 416 -4.60 45.53 -14.65
N VAL A 417 -5.26 44.68 -15.45
CA VAL A 417 -5.69 43.32 -15.05
C VAL A 417 -4.49 42.43 -14.71
N LEU A 418 -3.40 42.50 -15.45
CA LEU A 418 -2.16 41.75 -15.15
C LEU A 418 -1.52 42.22 -13.84
N ASN A 419 -1.49 43.52 -13.58
CA ASN A 419 -0.98 44.10 -12.33
C ASN A 419 -1.87 43.70 -11.13
N GLN A 420 -3.20 43.78 -11.28
CA GLN A 420 -4.16 43.31 -10.26
C GLN A 420 -4.01 41.80 -9.99
N ARG A 421 -3.82 40.99 -11.04
CA ARG A 421 -3.55 39.55 -10.91
C ARG A 421 -2.26 39.28 -10.12
N ALA A 422 -1.20 40.04 -10.37
CA ALA A 422 0.06 39.90 -9.63
C ALA A 422 -0.10 40.25 -8.14
N GLN A 423 -0.83 41.32 -7.82
CA GLN A 423 -1.16 41.70 -6.44
C GLN A 423 -2.03 40.63 -5.74
N LEU A 424 -3.07 40.13 -6.40
CA LEU A 424 -3.92 39.06 -5.87
C LEU A 424 -3.14 37.76 -5.63
N GLN A 425 -2.17 37.42 -6.50
CA GLN A 425 -1.31 36.26 -6.31
C GLN A 425 -0.38 36.43 -5.10
N GLN A 426 0.15 37.63 -4.84
CA GLN A 426 0.93 37.91 -3.63
C GLN A 426 0.09 37.75 -2.35
N VAL A 427 -1.17 38.25 -2.36
CA VAL A 427 -2.10 38.06 -1.24
C VAL A 427 -2.43 36.57 -1.03
N LEU A 428 -2.66 35.80 -2.10
CA LEU A 428 -2.92 34.36 -2.01
C LEU A 428 -1.73 33.60 -1.41
N ASN A 429 -0.51 33.93 -1.81
CA ASN A 429 0.71 33.33 -1.27
C ASN A 429 0.89 33.65 0.23
N LYS A 430 0.55 34.88 0.66
CA LYS A 430 0.58 35.27 2.09
C LYS A 430 -0.44 34.48 2.90
N LEU A 431 -1.68 34.37 2.41
CA LEU A 431 -2.74 33.59 3.06
C LEU A 431 -2.40 32.09 3.14
N GLN A 432 -1.67 31.53 2.17
CA GLN A 432 -1.15 30.15 2.29
C GLN A 432 -0.13 30.01 3.43
N LEU A 433 0.77 30.98 3.60
CA LEU A 433 1.75 30.95 4.67
C LEU A 433 1.09 31.06 6.05
N GLU A 434 0.12 31.96 6.20
CA GLU A 434 -0.69 32.13 7.42
C GLU A 434 -1.50 30.87 7.74
N ASN A 435 -2.08 30.20 6.72
CA ASN A 435 -2.81 28.94 6.89
C ASN A 435 -1.90 27.81 7.40
N GLU A 436 -0.70 27.67 6.84
CA GLU A 436 0.31 26.70 7.29
C GLU A 436 0.94 27.07 8.65
N GLN A 437 0.89 28.33 9.10
CA GLN A 437 1.26 28.72 10.47
C GLN A 437 0.16 28.32 11.46
N LEU A 438 -1.09 28.74 11.21
CA LEU A 438 -2.25 28.38 12.05
C LEU A 438 -2.43 26.86 12.18
N LYS A 439 -2.19 26.10 11.12
CA LYS A 439 -2.23 24.63 11.16
C LYS A 439 -1.15 24.04 12.08
N ARG A 440 0.08 24.57 12.06
CA ARG A 440 1.16 24.14 12.96
C ARG A 440 0.93 24.57 14.42
N GLU A 441 0.23 25.67 14.64
CA GLU A 441 -0.20 26.10 15.98
C GLU A 441 -1.35 25.23 16.51
N LEU A 442 -2.29 24.83 15.66
CA LEU A 442 -3.34 23.87 15.97
C LEU A 442 -2.79 22.47 16.30
N GLU A 443 -1.76 22.03 15.58
CA GLU A 443 -1.02 20.79 15.88
C GLU A 443 -0.26 20.87 17.22
N ARG A 444 0.24 22.06 17.61
CA ARG A 444 0.90 22.29 18.90
C ARG A 444 -0.07 22.42 20.09
N SER A 445 -1.31 22.87 19.88
CA SER A 445 -2.28 23.15 20.96
C SER A 445 -3.16 21.96 21.38
N GLN A 446 -2.85 20.73 20.94
CA GLN A 446 -3.61 19.51 21.25
C GLN A 446 -3.66 19.10 22.75
N GLY A 447 -3.13 19.92 23.67
CA GLY A 447 -3.18 19.73 25.11
C GLY A 447 -4.20 20.60 25.89
N LEU A 448 -4.86 21.59 25.27
CA LEU A 448 -5.74 22.55 25.98
C LEU A 448 -7.09 22.75 25.28
N TYR A 449 -8.16 22.29 25.93
CA TYR A 449 -9.48 22.06 25.31
C TYR A 449 -10.36 23.32 25.11
N TRP A 450 -9.81 24.54 25.21
CA TRP A 450 -10.59 25.79 25.06
C TRP A 450 -10.06 26.79 24.02
N GLU A 451 -8.75 26.86 23.74
CA GLU A 451 -8.22 27.68 22.62
C GLU A 451 -8.53 27.07 21.25
N ASN A 452 -8.79 25.77 21.20
CA ASN A 452 -8.91 24.99 19.97
C ASN A 452 -10.09 25.44 19.06
N GLU A 453 -11.21 25.92 19.63
CA GLU A 453 -12.38 26.35 18.85
C GLU A 453 -12.28 27.77 18.28
N GLN A 454 -11.42 28.63 18.82
CA GLN A 454 -11.15 29.93 18.20
C GLN A 454 -10.28 29.76 16.95
N LEU A 455 -9.15 29.04 17.08
CA LEU A 455 -8.24 28.74 15.96
C LEU A 455 -8.94 28.01 14.80
N LYS A 456 -9.86 27.07 15.08
CA LYS A 456 -10.68 26.43 14.03
C LYS A 456 -11.57 27.41 13.27
N ARG A 457 -12.20 28.38 13.96
CA ARG A 457 -13.06 29.41 13.33
C ARG A 457 -12.25 30.39 12.50
N GLU A 458 -11.06 30.77 12.96
CA GLU A 458 -10.14 31.62 12.20
C GLU A 458 -9.60 30.88 10.95
N LEU A 459 -9.18 29.63 11.10
CA LEU A 459 -8.78 28.77 9.98
C LEU A 459 -9.90 28.60 8.94
N GLN A 460 -11.14 28.35 9.37
CA GLN A 460 -12.28 28.24 8.46
C GLN A 460 -12.58 29.56 7.74
N THR A 461 -12.40 30.70 8.42
CA THR A 461 -12.53 32.04 7.82
C THR A 461 -11.50 32.26 6.71
N VAL A 462 -10.23 31.91 6.97
CA VAL A 462 -9.14 31.98 5.97
C VAL A 462 -9.38 31.05 4.78
N LEU A 463 -9.87 29.83 5.03
CA LEU A 463 -10.23 28.88 3.97
C LEU A 463 -11.38 29.40 3.09
N ASN A 464 -12.40 30.02 3.69
CA ASN A 464 -13.52 30.63 2.96
C ASN A 464 -13.06 31.83 2.11
N GLN A 465 -12.21 32.71 2.66
CA GLN A 465 -11.63 33.84 1.92
C GLN A 465 -10.76 33.36 0.74
N ARG A 466 -9.94 32.32 0.95
CA ARG A 466 -9.13 31.70 -0.12
C ARG A 466 -10.01 31.15 -1.25
N ALA A 467 -11.13 30.50 -0.93
CA ALA A 467 -12.06 29.98 -1.93
C ALA A 467 -12.70 31.09 -2.77
N GLN A 468 -13.11 32.20 -2.15
CA GLN A 468 -13.65 33.37 -2.84
C GLN A 468 -12.60 34.03 -3.76
N LEU A 469 -11.37 34.24 -3.27
CA LEU A 469 -10.27 34.78 -4.08
C LEU A 469 -9.93 33.90 -5.29
N GLN A 470 -9.96 32.57 -5.13
CA GLN A 470 -9.73 31.65 -6.25
C GLN A 470 -10.83 31.73 -7.31
N GLN A 471 -12.09 31.94 -6.93
CA GLN A 471 -13.19 32.17 -7.88
C GLN A 471 -13.00 33.48 -8.66
N VAL A 472 -12.57 34.56 -8.00
CA VAL A 472 -12.24 35.83 -8.66
C VAL A 472 -11.07 35.67 -9.64
N LEU A 473 -10.02 34.95 -9.24
CA LEU A 473 -8.87 34.68 -10.12
C LEU A 473 -9.28 33.90 -11.37
N ASN A 474 -10.12 32.88 -11.22
CA ASN A 474 -10.65 32.09 -12.34
C ASN A 474 -11.52 32.95 -13.28
N LYS A 475 -12.33 33.86 -12.75
CA LYS A 475 -13.13 34.81 -13.55
C LYS A 475 -12.25 35.77 -14.34
N LEU A 476 -11.24 36.38 -13.71
CA LEU A 476 -10.27 37.25 -14.37
C LEU A 476 -9.46 36.49 -15.44
N GLN A 477 -9.19 35.20 -15.23
CA GLN A 477 -8.51 34.36 -16.22
C GLN A 477 -9.41 34.07 -17.44
N LEU A 478 -10.72 33.86 -17.23
CA LEU A 478 -11.70 33.76 -18.32
C LEU A 478 -11.86 35.08 -19.08
N GLU A 479 -11.94 36.21 -18.38
CA GLU A 479 -12.00 37.55 -18.98
C GLU A 479 -10.72 37.87 -19.77
N ASN A 480 -9.54 37.46 -19.30
CA ASN A 480 -8.28 37.60 -20.03
C ASN A 480 -8.26 36.75 -21.33
N GLU A 481 -8.75 35.51 -21.29
CA GLU A 481 -8.91 34.69 -22.50
C GLU A 481 -9.99 35.22 -23.45
N GLN A 482 -11.07 35.83 -22.94
CA GLN A 482 -12.06 36.53 -23.76
C GLN A 482 -11.47 37.78 -24.42
N LEU A 483 -10.70 38.59 -23.68
CA LEU A 483 -9.98 39.75 -24.23
C LEU A 483 -8.97 39.34 -25.32
N LYS A 484 -8.20 38.26 -25.12
CA LYS A 484 -7.34 37.69 -26.18
C LYS A 484 -8.13 37.28 -27.42
N ARG A 485 -9.33 36.69 -27.24
CA ARG A 485 -10.25 36.32 -28.33
C ARG A 485 -10.94 37.53 -28.99
N ILE A 486 -10.99 38.69 -28.34
CA ILE A 486 -11.51 39.96 -28.89
C ILE A 486 -10.40 40.79 -29.56
N ILE A 487 -9.14 40.61 -29.17
CA ILE A 487 -7.97 41.28 -29.75
C ILE A 487 -7.47 40.59 -31.03
N ASN A 488 -7.73 39.30 -31.23
CA ASN A 488 -7.35 38.54 -32.43
C ASN A 488 -8.18 38.79 -33.73
N PRO A 489 -9.52 39.00 -33.69
CA PRO A 489 -10.37 39.11 -34.88
C PRO A 489 -10.07 40.24 -35.90
N PRO A 490 -9.44 41.39 -35.55
CA PRO A 490 -9.04 42.38 -36.54
C PRO A 490 -8.13 41.81 -37.64
N ARG A 491 -7.35 40.74 -37.34
CA ARG A 491 -6.47 40.11 -38.34
C ARG A 491 -7.22 39.54 -39.55
N ALA A 492 -8.44 39.03 -39.38
CA ALA A 492 -9.18 38.39 -40.47
C ALA A 492 -9.74 39.45 -41.45
N GLN A 493 -10.43 40.47 -40.93
CA GLN A 493 -10.96 41.57 -41.76
C GLN A 493 -9.85 42.41 -42.41
N ILE A 494 -8.67 42.52 -41.77
CA ILE A 494 -7.50 43.15 -42.38
C ILE A 494 -7.00 42.35 -43.59
N VAL A 495 -7.00 41.01 -43.55
CA VAL A 495 -6.56 40.14 -44.67
C VAL A 495 -7.55 40.17 -45.84
N GLU A 496 -8.84 40.29 -45.59
CA GLU A 496 -9.85 40.38 -46.65
C GLU A 496 -9.75 41.71 -47.41
N LEU A 497 -9.58 42.83 -46.69
CA LEU A 497 -9.23 44.14 -47.25
C LEU A 497 -7.85 44.19 -47.92
N TYR A 498 -6.91 43.33 -47.51
CA TYR A 498 -5.58 43.23 -48.11
C TYR A 498 -5.66 42.64 -49.53
N ASN A 499 -6.51 41.62 -49.74
CA ASN A 499 -6.64 40.94 -51.03
C ASN A 499 -7.28 41.83 -52.10
N GLU A 500 -8.31 42.63 -51.78
CA GLU A 500 -8.89 43.61 -52.73
C GLU A 500 -7.90 44.72 -53.13
N LEU A 501 -6.97 45.09 -52.23
CA LEU A 501 -5.99 46.14 -52.49
C LEU A 501 -4.89 45.66 -53.46
N VAL A 502 -4.46 44.39 -53.32
CA VAL A 502 -3.41 43.76 -54.14
C VAL A 502 -3.76 43.77 -55.64
N GLU A 503 -5.01 43.45 -55.99
CA GLU A 503 -5.52 43.45 -57.39
C GLU A 503 -5.42 44.82 -58.09
N ARG A 504 -5.52 45.93 -57.36
CA ARG A 504 -5.49 47.29 -57.95
C ARG A 504 -4.10 47.91 -57.99
N VAL A 505 -3.19 47.53 -57.09
CA VAL A 505 -1.85 48.12 -56.96
C VAL A 505 -0.89 47.68 -58.08
N LEU A 506 -1.18 46.59 -58.79
CA LEU A 506 -0.36 46.04 -59.87
C LEU A 506 -0.16 46.96 -61.11
N ARG A 507 -0.77 48.16 -61.18
CA ARG A 507 -0.80 48.96 -62.42
C ARG A 507 0.24 50.09 -62.58
N GLU A 508 0.69 50.80 -61.53
CA GLU A 508 1.46 52.05 -61.73
C GLU A 508 2.58 52.33 -60.67
N ARG A 509 3.70 52.95 -61.10
CA ARG A 509 4.95 53.22 -60.32
C ARG A 509 5.37 54.73 -60.39
N ASP A 510 6.49 55.28 -59.88
CA ASP A 510 7.70 54.87 -59.10
C ASP A 510 7.95 55.88 -57.91
N TYR A 511 9.19 55.96 -57.39
CA TYR A 511 9.88 57.02 -56.59
C TYR A 511 9.74 57.13 -55.04
N VAL A 512 10.81 57.65 -54.40
CA VAL A 512 11.18 57.51 -52.96
C VAL A 512 11.36 58.85 -52.22
N ASP A 513 11.08 58.89 -50.90
CA ASP A 513 11.12 60.07 -50.00
C ASP A 513 12.13 59.88 -48.84
N THR A 514 12.89 60.93 -48.51
CA THR A 514 13.97 60.96 -47.50
C THR A 514 13.52 61.01 -46.03
N THR A 515 12.25 61.32 -45.76
CA THR A 515 11.71 61.60 -44.40
C THR A 515 11.71 60.39 -43.45
N ILE A 516 11.87 59.17 -43.97
CA ILE A 516 11.91 57.93 -43.18
C ILE A 516 13.26 57.77 -42.45
N LEU A 517 14.33 58.30 -43.04
CA LEU A 517 15.70 58.08 -42.61
C LEU A 517 16.01 58.71 -41.25
N ASP A 518 15.63 59.98 -41.08
CA ASP A 518 15.89 60.73 -39.84
C ASP A 518 15.16 60.13 -38.63
N LYS A 519 13.99 59.49 -38.84
CA LYS A 519 13.22 58.83 -37.76
C LYS A 519 13.87 57.54 -37.27
N LEU A 520 14.52 56.78 -38.17
CA LEU A 520 15.24 55.56 -37.79
C LEU A 520 16.51 55.89 -37.00
N LEU A 521 17.22 56.96 -37.38
CA LEU A 521 18.34 57.50 -36.62
C LEU A 521 17.92 57.96 -35.21
N MET A 522 16.79 58.66 -35.09
CA MET A 522 16.28 59.14 -33.81
C MET A 522 15.86 58.01 -32.85
N GLU A 523 15.23 56.94 -33.37
CA GLU A 523 14.85 55.78 -32.55
C GLU A 523 16.05 54.89 -32.18
N ALA A 524 17.07 54.80 -33.05
CA ALA A 524 18.33 54.15 -32.69
C ALA A 524 18.99 54.86 -31.50
N GLN A 525 19.01 56.20 -31.51
CA GLN A 525 19.54 57.01 -30.42
C GLN A 525 18.79 56.81 -29.09
N HIS A 526 17.45 56.90 -29.09
CA HIS A 526 16.64 56.58 -27.89
C HIS A 526 16.79 55.12 -27.43
N SER A 527 17.17 54.19 -28.31
CA SER A 527 17.38 52.78 -27.94
C SER A 527 18.72 52.57 -27.21
N VAL A 528 19.77 53.30 -27.60
CA VAL A 528 21.03 53.37 -26.85
C VAL A 528 20.81 53.97 -25.46
N GLU A 529 20.07 55.08 -25.37
CA GLU A 529 19.75 55.76 -24.09
C GLU A 529 18.92 54.88 -23.12
N ARG A 530 18.19 53.89 -23.65
CA ARG A 530 17.46 52.87 -22.86
C ARG A 530 18.27 51.60 -22.58
N GLY A 531 19.52 51.51 -23.06
CA GLY A 531 20.41 50.36 -22.86
C GLY A 531 20.17 49.17 -23.79
N ASP A 532 19.27 49.25 -24.77
CA ASP A 532 19.02 48.18 -25.74
C ASP A 532 19.97 48.28 -26.95
N LEU A 533 21.22 47.90 -26.70
CA LEU A 533 22.30 47.96 -27.68
C LEU A 533 22.09 47.02 -28.86
N SER A 534 21.38 45.90 -28.68
CA SER A 534 21.07 44.95 -29.75
C SER A 534 20.08 45.54 -30.75
N TYR A 535 19.02 46.18 -30.26
CA TYR A 535 18.02 46.82 -31.11
C TYR A 535 18.55 48.10 -31.78
N ALA A 536 19.33 48.92 -31.07
CA ALA A 536 20.01 50.07 -31.66
C ALA A 536 20.94 49.70 -32.83
N ARG A 537 21.73 48.61 -32.66
CA ARG A 537 22.66 48.13 -33.70
C ARG A 537 21.91 47.59 -34.92
N TYR A 538 20.78 46.92 -34.73
CA TYR A 538 19.88 46.51 -35.82
C TYR A 538 19.33 47.71 -36.60
N LEU A 539 18.83 48.75 -35.91
CA LEU A 539 18.30 49.95 -36.56
C LEU A 539 19.35 50.72 -37.37
N LEU A 540 20.59 50.81 -36.87
CA LEU A 540 21.70 51.46 -37.59
C LEU A 540 22.11 50.69 -38.86
N GLU A 541 22.14 49.36 -38.83
CA GLU A 541 22.44 48.55 -40.02
C GLU A 541 21.31 48.64 -41.06
N VAL A 542 20.05 48.81 -40.62
CA VAL A 542 18.92 49.12 -41.51
C VAL A 542 19.06 50.49 -42.17
N VAL A 543 19.47 51.53 -41.43
CA VAL A 543 19.72 52.88 -41.99
C VAL A 543 20.87 52.86 -43.00
N LYS A 544 21.96 52.14 -42.70
CA LYS A 544 23.13 51.97 -43.57
C LYS A 544 22.77 51.33 -44.92
N ASN A 545 21.81 50.41 -44.94
CA ASN A 545 21.33 49.76 -46.16
C ASN A 545 20.33 50.61 -46.98
N MET A 546 19.99 51.83 -46.54
CA MET A 546 19.02 52.72 -47.22
C MET A 546 19.67 53.92 -47.95
N ILE A 547 20.99 54.07 -47.92
CA ILE A 547 21.70 55.27 -48.42
C ILE A 547 22.93 54.85 -49.23
N ASN A 548 23.16 55.46 -50.41
CA ASN A 548 24.43 55.35 -51.14
C ASN A 548 25.43 56.44 -50.70
N ASP A 549 26.72 56.11 -50.71
CA ASP A 549 27.79 56.77 -49.97
C ASP A 549 27.97 58.30 -50.12
N ASN A 550 27.89 59.01 -48.98
CA ASN A 550 28.97 59.83 -48.39
C ASN A 550 28.47 60.67 -47.20
N GLU A 551 27.17 60.99 -47.15
CA GLU A 551 26.62 61.90 -46.14
C GLU A 551 26.57 61.28 -44.72
N VAL A 552 26.45 59.95 -44.64
CA VAL A 552 26.48 59.16 -43.40
C VAL A 552 27.80 59.34 -42.64
N LEU A 553 28.94 59.36 -43.35
CA LEU A 553 30.26 59.53 -42.74
C LEU A 553 30.43 60.91 -42.07
N VAL A 554 29.82 61.95 -42.62
CA VAL A 554 29.85 63.31 -42.04
C VAL A 554 28.96 63.40 -40.80
N ARG A 555 27.78 62.75 -40.82
CA ARG A 555 26.84 62.76 -39.68
C ARG A 555 27.28 61.82 -38.53
N LEU A 556 27.86 60.65 -38.81
CA LEU A 556 28.46 59.77 -37.80
C LEU A 556 29.64 60.44 -37.08
N ARG A 557 30.50 61.19 -37.78
CA ARG A 557 31.58 61.98 -37.14
C ARG A 557 31.04 63.01 -36.14
N ARG A 558 29.84 63.59 -36.37
CA ARG A 558 29.19 64.51 -35.43
C ARG A 558 28.71 63.79 -34.16
N LEU A 559 28.08 62.63 -34.29
CA LEU A 559 27.66 61.81 -33.14
C LEU A 559 28.86 61.37 -32.29
N TYR A 560 29.94 60.93 -32.94
CA TYR A 560 31.19 60.54 -32.27
C TYR A 560 31.82 61.70 -31.47
N GLN A 561 31.86 62.92 -32.02
CA GLN A 561 32.35 64.10 -31.30
C GLN A 561 31.46 64.54 -30.13
N ILE A 562 30.15 64.25 -30.17
CA ILE A 562 29.22 64.57 -29.08
C ILE A 562 29.41 63.60 -27.92
N GLY A 563 29.52 62.29 -28.17
CA GLY A 563 29.71 61.30 -27.11
C GLY A 563 31.00 61.50 -26.30
N ILE A 564 32.09 61.93 -26.94
CA ILE A 564 33.35 62.27 -26.27
C ILE A 564 33.18 63.47 -25.32
N LYS A 565 32.38 64.48 -25.69
CA LYS A 565 32.07 65.62 -24.81
C LYS A 565 31.16 65.27 -23.63
N SER A 566 30.45 64.15 -23.71
CA SER A 566 29.52 63.67 -22.67
C SER A 566 30.14 62.61 -21.73
N GLY A 567 31.44 62.32 -21.86
CA GLY A 567 32.19 61.51 -20.88
C GLY A 567 32.14 59.99 -21.05
N TYR A 568 31.68 59.47 -22.20
CA TYR A 568 31.64 58.02 -22.47
C TYR A 568 33.00 57.46 -22.90
N THR A 569 33.30 56.21 -22.52
CA THR A 569 34.57 55.55 -22.84
C THR A 569 34.63 55.04 -24.30
N PRO A 570 35.82 54.93 -24.91
CA PRO A 570 35.97 54.57 -26.33
C PRO A 570 35.50 53.17 -26.74
N THR A 571 35.11 52.32 -25.79
CA THR A 571 34.58 50.96 -26.03
C THR A 571 33.06 50.91 -26.13
N ILE A 572 32.37 52.01 -25.77
CA ILE A 572 30.91 52.18 -25.82
C ILE A 572 30.50 53.07 -27.01
N LEU A 573 31.41 53.95 -27.45
CA LEU A 573 31.35 54.77 -28.66
C LEU A 573 31.72 53.99 -29.94
#